data_AF-A0A559KJJ3-F1
#
_entry.id   AF-A0A559KJJ3-F1
#
_cell.length_a   1.000
_cell.length_b   1.000
_cell.length_c   1.000
_cell.angle_alpha   90.00
_cell.angle_beta   90.00
_cell.angle_gamma   90.00
#
_symmetry.space_group_name_H-M   'P 1'
#
loop_
_entity.id
_entity.type
_entity.pdbx_description
1 polymer ?
#
loop_
_entity_poly.entity_id
_entity_poly.type
_entity_poly.pdbx_seq_one_letter_code
_entity_poly.pdbx_strand_id
1 'polypeptide(L)'
;MLHKIQDEQSMSSLFNVIKKEYSIKNIFFVIFSIFFMGLFLTLKQEFQGSDYCFLFYILFCFSFVFFMFGISPFIKKIFQDIHSVIWPSRTKIILTIIQVIFFVIIFVSIINFFNYIYNNYLNPTN
;
A
#
# COMPACT_ATOMS: atom_id res chain seq x y z
N MET A 1 -5.67 9.06 34.54
CA MET A 1 -7.07 8.83 34.10
C MET A 1 -7.36 9.46 32.73
N LEU A 2 -6.80 10.61 32.37
CA LEU A 2 -6.99 11.23 31.04
C LEU A 2 -6.45 10.40 29.86
N HIS A 3 -5.31 9.72 30.02
CA HIS A 3 -4.72 8.92 28.94
C HIS A 3 -5.56 7.67 28.56
N LYS A 4 -6.32 7.13 29.51
CA LYS A 4 -7.12 5.91 29.33
C LYS A 4 -8.43 6.17 28.55
N ILE A 5 -8.92 7.40 28.59
CA ILE A 5 -10.16 7.84 27.92
C ILE A 5 -9.88 8.12 26.43
N GLN A 6 -8.68 8.58 26.10
CA GLN A 6 -8.30 8.90 24.72
C GLN A 6 -8.11 7.64 23.86
N ASP A 7 -7.67 6.52 24.46
CA ASP A 7 -7.56 5.23 23.78
C ASP A 7 -8.93 4.61 23.48
N GLU A 8 -9.90 4.69 24.41
CA GLU A 8 -11.29 4.22 24.18
C GLU A 8 -12.00 5.00 23.07
N GLN A 9 -11.75 6.32 22.96
CA GLN A 9 -12.34 7.16 21.92
C GLN A 9 -11.74 6.90 20.52
N SER A 10 -10.49 6.45 20.45
CA SER A 10 -9.83 6.09 19.18
C SER A 10 -10.38 4.78 18.58
N MET A 11 -10.63 3.76 19.41
CA MET A 11 -11.31 2.52 18.98
C MET A 11 -12.74 2.81 18.52
N SER A 12 -13.43 3.72 19.20
CA SER A 12 -14.79 4.13 18.82
C SER A 12 -14.84 4.83 17.47
N SER A 13 -13.79 5.58 17.07
CA SER A 13 -13.73 6.28 15.79
C SER A 13 -13.64 5.30 14.62
N LEU A 14 -12.69 4.36 14.67
CA LEU A 14 -12.55 3.32 13.65
C LEU A 14 -13.83 2.47 13.54
N PHE A 15 -14.36 2.02 14.67
CA PHE A 15 -15.58 1.21 14.69
C PHE A 15 -16.81 2.00 14.21
N ASN A 16 -16.89 3.31 14.47
CA ASN A 16 -17.96 4.17 13.98
C ASN A 16 -17.82 4.47 12.48
N VAL A 17 -16.62 4.68 11.97
CA VAL A 17 -16.37 4.82 10.51
C VAL A 17 -16.74 3.51 9.81
N ILE A 18 -16.31 2.38 10.36
CA ILE A 18 -16.65 1.04 9.88
C ILE A 18 -18.17 0.80 9.97
N LYS A 19 -18.85 1.15 11.05
CA LYS A 19 -20.31 0.96 11.19
C LYS A 19 -21.13 1.91 10.29
N LYS A 20 -20.63 3.12 10.03
CA LYS A 20 -21.35 4.16 9.27
C LYS A 20 -21.20 3.98 7.76
N GLU A 21 -20.09 3.43 7.31
CA GLU A 21 -19.84 3.18 5.88
C GLU A 21 -20.06 1.74 5.46
N TYR A 22 -20.10 0.80 6.40
CA TYR A 22 -20.19 -0.62 6.10
C TYR A 22 -21.45 -1.23 6.69
N SER A 23 -22.14 -2.01 5.86
CA SER A 23 -23.01 -3.05 6.39
C SER A 23 -22.12 -4.07 7.10
N ILE A 24 -22.35 -4.29 8.40
CA ILE A 24 -21.69 -5.33 9.21
C ILE A 24 -21.66 -6.69 8.49
N LYS A 25 -22.65 -6.96 7.63
CA LYS A 25 -22.70 -8.12 6.76
C LYS A 25 -21.49 -8.23 5.82
N ASN A 26 -21.07 -7.13 5.18
CA ASN A 26 -19.94 -7.16 4.23
C ASN A 26 -18.62 -7.44 4.94
N ILE A 27 -18.41 -6.87 6.13
CA ILE A 27 -17.23 -7.15 6.95
C ILE A 27 -17.21 -8.62 7.35
N PHE A 28 -18.36 -9.15 7.79
CA PHE A 28 -18.51 -10.56 8.09
C PHE A 28 -18.20 -11.44 6.88
N PHE A 29 -18.71 -11.11 5.69
CA PHE A 29 -18.41 -11.83 4.45
C PHE A 29 -16.91 -11.80 4.09
N VAL A 30 -16.24 -10.67 4.29
CA VAL A 30 -14.79 -10.54 4.05
C VAL A 30 -14.01 -11.42 5.04
N ILE A 31 -14.31 -11.37 6.33
CA ILE A 31 -13.63 -12.19 7.33
C ILE A 31 -13.87 -13.68 7.07
N PHE A 32 -15.12 -14.05 6.79
CA PHE A 32 -15.50 -15.43 6.50
C PHE A 32 -14.79 -15.94 5.25
N SER A 33 -14.77 -15.17 4.15
CA SER A 33 -14.07 -15.55 2.92
C SER A 33 -12.57 -15.71 3.12
N ILE A 34 -11.91 -14.86 3.91
CA ILE A 34 -10.49 -15.02 4.26
C ILE A 34 -10.26 -16.34 5.01
N PHE A 35 -11.12 -16.65 5.98
CA PHE A 35 -11.01 -17.90 6.75
C PHE A 35 -11.13 -19.13 5.84
N PHE A 36 -12.13 -19.18 4.96
CA PHE A 36 -12.28 -20.28 4.00
C PHE A 36 -11.15 -20.36 3.00
N MET A 37 -10.66 -19.21 2.52
CA MET A 37 -9.52 -19.16 1.61
C MET A 37 -8.27 -19.77 2.25
N GLY A 38 -8.00 -19.45 3.52
CA GLY A 38 -6.91 -20.07 4.29
C GLY A 38 -7.13 -21.57 4.47
N LEU A 39 -8.32 -21.97 4.91
CA LEU A 39 -8.68 -23.37 5.16
C LEU A 39 -8.55 -24.23 3.89
N PHE A 40 -9.09 -23.78 2.75
CA PHE A 40 -9.02 -24.52 1.49
C PHE A 40 -7.60 -24.59 0.93
N LEU A 41 -6.78 -23.56 1.17
CA LEU A 41 -5.37 -23.60 0.78
C LEU A 41 -4.59 -24.64 1.61
N THR A 42 -4.84 -24.69 2.93
CA THR A 42 -4.23 -25.70 3.81
C THR A 42 -4.68 -27.11 3.45
N LEU A 43 -5.98 -27.33 3.23
CA LEU A 43 -6.49 -28.64 2.78
C LEU A 43 -5.93 -29.05 1.42
N LYS A 44 -5.78 -28.11 0.47
CA LYS A 44 -5.12 -28.39 -0.80
C LYS A 44 -3.69 -28.91 -0.60
N GLN A 45 -2.94 -28.31 0.32
CA GLN A 45 -1.56 -28.74 0.64
C GLN A 45 -1.53 -30.10 1.32
N GLU A 46 -2.47 -30.38 2.22
CA GLU A 46 -2.56 -31.67 2.92
C GLU A 46 -2.95 -32.82 1.98
N PHE A 47 -3.85 -32.57 1.02
CA PHE A 47 -4.35 -33.56 0.06
C PHE A 47 -3.64 -33.50 -1.31
N GLN A 48 -2.42 -32.98 -1.34
CA GLN A 48 -1.64 -32.80 -2.56
C GLN A 48 -1.38 -34.15 -3.25
N GLY A 49 -1.85 -34.29 -4.49
CA GLY A 49 -1.74 -35.53 -5.29
C GLY A 49 -2.98 -36.42 -5.28
N SER A 50 -4.02 -36.06 -4.51
CA SER A 50 -5.35 -36.69 -4.62
C SER A 50 -6.25 -35.97 -5.63
N ASP A 51 -7.29 -36.65 -6.10
CA ASP A 51 -8.32 -36.06 -6.97
C ASP A 51 -9.05 -34.88 -6.31
N TYR A 52 -9.06 -34.81 -4.97
CA TYR A 52 -9.66 -33.73 -4.19
C TYR A 52 -8.85 -32.42 -4.22
N CYS A 53 -7.58 -32.46 -4.63
CA CYS A 53 -6.73 -31.27 -4.73
C CYS A 53 -7.34 -30.21 -5.67
N PHE A 54 -7.92 -30.66 -6.79
CA PHE A 54 -8.59 -29.77 -7.74
C PHE A 54 -9.87 -29.16 -7.15
N LEU A 55 -10.63 -29.93 -6.38
CA LEU A 55 -11.84 -29.47 -5.70
C LEU A 55 -11.53 -28.39 -4.66
N PHE A 56 -10.48 -28.57 -3.85
CA PHE A 56 -10.05 -27.53 -2.89
C PHE A 56 -9.56 -26.26 -3.58
N TYR A 57 -8.91 -26.39 -4.74
CA TYR A 57 -8.53 -25.23 -5.54
C TYR A 57 -9.74 -24.46 -6.10
N ILE A 58 -10.78 -25.16 -6.56
CA ILE A 58 -12.03 -24.51 -6.98
C ILE A 58 -12.70 -23.78 -5.82
N LEU A 59 -12.77 -24.42 -4.65
CA LEU A 59 -13.35 -23.81 -3.44
C LEU A 59 -12.58 -22.58 -2.96
N PHE A 60 -11.25 -22.61 -3.08
CA PHE A 60 -10.39 -21.44 -2.86
C PHE A 60 -10.75 -20.32 -3.84
N CYS A 61 -10.80 -20.60 -5.14
CA CYS A 61 -11.14 -19.61 -6.17
C CYS A 61 -12.53 -19.01 -5.93
N PHE A 62 -13.50 -19.83 -5.56
CA PHE A 62 -14.84 -19.36 -5.21
C PHE A 62 -14.80 -18.41 -4.01
N SER A 63 -14.12 -18.80 -2.93
CA SER A 63 -13.95 -17.95 -1.74
C SER A 63 -13.25 -16.64 -2.06
N PHE A 64 -12.26 -16.67 -2.95
CA PHE A 64 -11.55 -15.48 -3.42
C PHE A 64 -12.48 -14.53 -4.20
N VAL A 65 -13.38 -15.04 -5.04
CA VAL A 65 -14.37 -14.21 -5.72
C VAL A 65 -15.30 -13.52 -4.71
N PHE A 66 -15.77 -14.23 -3.68
CA PHE A 66 -16.56 -13.62 -2.61
C PHE A 66 -15.79 -12.53 -1.85
N PHE A 67 -14.51 -12.77 -1.58
CA PHE A 67 -13.63 -11.77 -0.98
C PHE A 67 -13.54 -10.51 -1.86
N MET A 68 -13.34 -10.67 -3.17
CA MET A 68 -13.27 -9.55 -4.12
C MET A 68 -14.58 -8.76 -4.17
N PHE A 69 -15.74 -9.43 -4.14
CA PHE A 69 -17.03 -8.74 -4.03
C PHE A 69 -17.18 -7.99 -2.70
N GLY A 70 -16.74 -8.58 -1.59
CA GLY A 70 -16.79 -7.98 -0.26
C GLY A 70 -15.94 -6.71 -0.15
N ILE A 71 -14.76 -6.68 -0.80
CA ILE A 71 -13.84 -5.54 -0.76
C ILE A 71 -14.05 -4.53 -1.91
N SER A 72 -14.82 -4.88 -2.93
CA SER A 72 -15.17 -3.99 -4.05
C SER A 72 -15.64 -2.58 -3.63
N PRO A 73 -16.55 -2.40 -2.66
CA PRO A 73 -16.94 -1.04 -2.23
C PRO A 73 -15.78 -0.23 -1.65
N PHE A 74 -14.83 -0.89 -0.97
CA PHE A 74 -13.63 -0.24 -0.43
C PHE A 74 -12.70 0.21 -1.55
N ILE A 75 -12.46 -0.68 -2.53
CA ILE A 75 -11.67 -0.35 -3.72
C ILE A 75 -12.28 0.86 -4.45
N LYS A 76 -13.60 0.83 -4.67
CA LYS A 76 -14.31 1.94 -5.33
C LYS A 76 -14.16 3.26 -4.58
N LYS A 77 -14.28 3.24 -3.25
CA LYS A 77 -14.10 4.42 -2.40
C LYS A 77 -12.66 4.95 -2.50
N ILE A 78 -11.66 4.09 -2.41
CA ILE A 78 -10.24 4.50 -2.58
C ILE A 78 -10.02 5.16 -3.94
N PHE A 79 -10.57 4.58 -5.02
CA PHE A 79 -10.44 5.19 -6.35
C PHE A 79 -11.10 6.57 -6.43
N GLN A 80 -12.27 6.74 -5.80
CA GLN A 80 -12.93 8.04 -5.71
C GLN A 80 -12.09 9.05 -4.92
N ASP A 81 -11.54 8.64 -3.78
CA ASP A 81 -10.69 9.48 -2.94
C ASP A 81 -9.41 9.87 -3.71
N ILE A 82 -8.74 8.93 -4.37
CA ILE A 82 -7.55 9.20 -5.21
C ILE A 82 -7.88 10.14 -6.38
N HIS A 83 -9.05 9.98 -6.99
CA HIS A 83 -9.49 10.86 -8.08
C HIS A 83 -9.86 12.26 -7.57
N SER A 84 -10.31 12.38 -6.32
CA SER A 84 -10.62 13.67 -5.68
C SER A 84 -9.35 14.46 -5.31
N VAL A 85 -8.20 13.79 -5.21
CA VAL A 85 -6.92 14.45 -4.99
C VAL A 85 -6.58 15.32 -6.21
N ILE A 86 -6.30 16.60 -5.97
CA ILE A 86 -5.82 17.52 -6.99
C ILE A 86 -4.38 17.13 -7.32
N TRP A 87 -4.21 16.34 -8.37
CA TRP A 87 -2.88 16.00 -8.88
C TRP A 87 -2.21 17.23 -9.50
N PRO A 88 -0.90 17.43 -9.27
CA PRO A 88 -0.18 18.49 -9.94
C PRO A 88 -0.27 18.31 -11.46
N SER A 89 -0.36 19.41 -12.20
CA SER A 89 -0.40 19.35 -13.65
C SER A 89 0.82 18.61 -14.20
N ARG A 90 0.65 17.90 -15.32
CA ARG A 90 1.76 17.19 -15.99
C ARG A 90 2.95 18.12 -16.26
N THR A 91 2.68 19.37 -16.61
CA THR A 91 3.69 20.41 -16.82
C THR A 91 4.47 20.72 -15.54
N LYS A 92 3.81 20.84 -14.39
CA LYS A 92 4.45 21.09 -13.11
C LYS A 92 5.33 19.91 -12.69
N ILE A 93 4.86 18.67 -12.89
CA ILE A 93 5.66 17.46 -12.63
C ILE A 93 6.95 17.48 -13.46
N ILE A 94 6.85 17.71 -14.77
CA ILE A 94 8.02 17.74 -15.67
C ILE A 94 8.99 18.85 -15.28
N LEU A 95 8.49 20.06 -15.00
CA LEU A 95 9.33 21.17 -14.56
C LEU A 95 10.06 20.88 -13.26
N THR A 96 9.37 20.29 -12.27
CA THR A 96 10.00 19.88 -11.00
C THR A 96 11.08 18.82 -11.22
N ILE A 97 10.84 17.83 -12.08
CA ILE A 97 11.85 16.81 -12.41
C ILE A 97 13.09 17.47 -13.03
N ILE A 98 12.89 18.34 -14.02
CA ILE A 98 13.98 19.07 -14.67
C ILE A 98 14.75 19.92 -13.65
N GLN A 99 14.06 20.62 -12.77
CA GLN A 99 14.66 21.44 -11.73
C GLN A 99 15.53 20.62 -10.77
N VAL A 100 15.04 19.44 -10.34
CA VAL A 100 15.81 18.53 -9.47
C VAL A 100 17.06 18.03 -10.18
N ILE A 101 16.96 17.66 -11.47
CA ILE A 101 18.11 17.21 -12.26
C ILE A 101 19.17 18.32 -12.35
N PHE A 102 18.78 19.54 -12.72
CA PHE A 102 19.72 20.67 -12.79
C PHE A 102 20.35 20.97 -11.45
N PHE A 103 19.58 20.95 -10.37
CA PHE A 103 20.10 21.17 -9.03
C PHE A 103 21.17 20.14 -8.67
N VAL A 104 20.91 18.85 -8.92
CA VAL A 104 21.88 17.77 -8.67
C VAL A 104 23.14 17.96 -9.51
N ILE A 105 23.02 18.29 -10.80
CA ILE A 105 24.18 18.53 -11.67
C ILE A 105 25.05 19.67 -11.15
N ILE A 106 24.43 20.79 -10.76
CA ILE A 106 25.14 21.96 -10.22
C ILE A 106 25.85 21.57 -8.94
N PHE A 107 25.15 20.87 -8.03
CA PHE A 107 25.70 20.47 -6.75
C PHE A 107 26.89 19.52 -6.89
N VAL A 108 26.76 18.50 -7.74
CA VAL A 108 27.86 17.57 -8.06
C VAL A 108 29.04 18.31 -8.71
N SER A 109 28.77 19.25 -9.61
CA SER A 109 29.82 20.05 -10.25
C SER A 109 30.59 20.90 -9.22
N ILE A 110 29.87 21.51 -8.27
CA ILE A 110 30.49 22.28 -7.18
C ILE A 110 31.37 21.38 -6.31
N ILE A 111 30.89 20.20 -5.92
CA ILE A 111 31.68 19.23 -5.15
C ILE A 111 32.95 18.83 -5.92
N ASN A 112 32.82 18.49 -7.20
CA ASN A 112 33.95 18.11 -8.03
C ASN A 112 34.95 19.26 -8.19
N PHE A 113 34.47 20.49 -8.31
CA PHE A 113 35.31 21.68 -8.37
C PHE A 113 36.10 21.88 -7.06
N PHE A 114 35.44 21.77 -5.91
CA PHE A 114 36.13 21.86 -4.63
C PHE A 114 37.13 20.72 -4.42
N ASN A 115 36.80 19.49 -4.81
CA ASN A 115 37.73 18.36 -4.78
C ASN A 115 38.95 18.59 -5.68
N TYR A 116 38.74 19.13 -6.89
CA TYR A 116 39.82 19.50 -7.79
C TYR A 116 40.74 20.56 -7.18
N ILE A 117 40.16 21.62 -6.59
CA ILE A 117 40.95 22.65 -5.91
C ILE A 117 41.72 22.06 -4.73
N TYR A 118 41.05 21.25 -3.91
CA TYR A 118 41.65 20.66 -2.73
C TYR A 118 42.86 19.78 -3.08
N ASN A 119 42.69 18.88 -4.04
CA ASN A 119 43.74 17.94 -4.45
C ASN A 119 44.91 18.62 -5.16
N ASN A 120 44.66 19.62 -6.01
CA ASN A 120 45.73 20.22 -6.83
C ASN A 120 46.41 21.44 -6.18
N TYR A 121 45.74 22.12 -5.24
CA TYR A 121 46.26 23.38 -4.67
C TYR A 121 46.44 23.37 -3.15
N LEU A 122 45.66 22.59 -2.40
CA LEU A 122 45.70 22.61 -0.92
C LEU A 122 46.40 21.40 -0.30
N ASN A 123 46.36 20.25 -0.96
CA ASN A 123 47.12 19.08 -0.56
C ASN A 123 47.81 18.44 -1.78
N PRO A 124 48.79 19.13 -2.40
CA PRO A 124 49.56 18.56 -3.50
C PRO A 124 50.43 17.44 -2.92
N THR A 125 49.90 16.23 -2.86
CA THR A 125 50.75 15.04 -2.66
C THR A 125 51.52 14.84 -3.96
N ASN A 126 52.82 15.21 -3.93
CA ASN A 126 53.92 14.88 -4.85
C ASN A 126 53.56 14.30 -6.22
#